data_AF-A0A251QQE4-F1
#
_entry.id   AF-A0A251QQE4-F1
#
_cell.length_a   1.000
_cell.length_b   1.000
_cell.length_c   1.000
_cell.angle_alpha   90.00
_cell.angle_beta   90.00
_cell.angle_gamma   90.00
#
_symmetry.space_group_name_H-M   'P 1'
#
loop_
_entity.id
_entity.type
_entity.pdbx_description
1 polymer ?
#
loop_
_entity_poly.entity_id
_entity_poly.type
_entity_poly.pdbx_seq_one_letter_code
_entity_poly.pdbx_strand_id
1 'polypeptide(L)'
;MAKCLVVPYSYSSTGTRSRTRSSGSASTSKPPGLQVQLQHHHLKYSLIQQNSLSDSAQCYYNTHTLLRRRILCALDSDVPHPLHHQVQGMFTGLLGNLSLLSYFAKKREKEAIVVQTLGVVSLYAVFAQLSMAEAMPLPYFVITSVVVATGLVLNFLNYFGLLNAGIWRFWEDFITVGGLSVLPQIMWSTFVPYIPNSILPGVFAFLVALVAVIMARLGKLSAKGIKFVGAISGWTATLLFMWMPISQMWTNFLNPDNIKGLSAFSMLLAMIGNGLMIPRALFIRDFMWFTGSTWASLFYGYGNIVCLYWFNSISKEFFLAATAGLILWIGMTLWRDADVYGYNSPFTSLKELVSGS
;
A
#
# COMPACT_ATOMS: atom_id res chain seq x y z
N MET A 1 -19.89 17.83 33.66
CA MET A 1 -21.28 17.50 34.03
C MET A 1 -22.22 18.32 33.15
N ALA A 2 -23.35 17.71 32.76
CA ALA A 2 -24.49 18.25 31.99
C ALA A 2 -24.19 18.58 30.50
N LYS A 3 -24.49 17.65 29.57
CA LYS A 3 -25.79 17.35 28.91
C LYS A 3 -26.15 18.40 27.84
N CYS A 4 -25.97 18.03 26.57
CA CYS A 4 -26.78 18.59 25.49
C CYS A 4 -27.49 17.44 24.76
N LEU A 5 -28.79 17.64 24.56
CA LEU A 5 -29.79 16.67 24.15
C LEU A 5 -29.57 16.17 22.71
N VAL A 6 -29.78 14.87 22.52
CA VAL A 6 -30.11 14.26 21.23
C VAL A 6 -31.63 14.31 21.07
N VAL A 7 -32.11 14.98 20.02
CA VAL A 7 -33.49 14.87 19.53
C VAL A 7 -33.43 14.06 18.22
N PRO A 8 -34.13 12.92 18.11
CA PRO A 8 -34.25 12.22 16.84
C PRO A 8 -35.52 12.68 16.10
N TYR A 9 -35.36 13.17 14.87
CA TYR A 9 -36.48 13.26 13.94
C TYR A 9 -36.67 11.90 13.25
N SER A 10 -37.74 11.21 13.62
CA SER A 10 -38.28 10.04 12.92
C SER A 10 -39.32 10.49 11.89
N TYR A 11 -39.15 10.08 10.64
CA TYR A 11 -40.23 9.95 9.67
C TYR A 11 -40.55 8.46 9.54
N SER A 12 -41.73 8.04 9.98
CA SER A 12 -42.36 6.79 9.54
C SER A 12 -43.87 6.93 9.61
N SER A 13 -44.47 6.90 8.43
CA SER A 13 -45.90 6.93 8.16
C SER A 13 -46.63 5.70 8.68
N THR A 14 -47.76 5.95 9.34
CA THR A 14 -49.05 5.22 9.32
C THR A 14 -49.06 3.70 9.17
N GLY A 15 -49.57 3.02 10.19
CA GLY A 15 -50.01 1.62 10.13
C GLY A 15 -50.74 1.19 11.40
N THR A 16 -52.00 1.62 11.52
CA THR A 16 -52.95 1.19 12.56
C THR A 16 -53.23 -0.31 12.50
N ARG A 17 -52.89 -1.06 13.55
CA ARG A 17 -53.63 -2.29 13.90
C ARG A 17 -53.48 -2.67 15.37
N SER A 18 -54.62 -2.64 16.04
CA SER A 18 -54.91 -3.10 17.39
C SER A 18 -54.47 -4.54 17.65
N ARG A 19 -53.90 -4.81 18.83
CA ARG A 19 -53.71 -6.17 19.37
C ARG A 19 -54.38 -6.29 20.73
N THR A 20 -55.47 -7.06 20.78
CA THR A 20 -56.09 -7.59 21.98
C THR A 20 -55.33 -8.82 22.49
N ARG A 21 -55.48 -9.07 23.79
CA ARG A 21 -54.69 -9.91 24.69
C ARG A 21 -55.26 -11.35 24.79
N SER A 22 -54.43 -12.23 25.36
CA SER A 22 -54.76 -13.49 26.11
C SER A 22 -55.33 -14.65 25.28
N SER A 23 -55.18 -15.93 25.59
CA SER A 23 -54.56 -16.75 26.67
C SER A 23 -54.56 -18.22 26.17
N GLY A 24 -53.79 -19.12 26.80
CA GLY A 24 -53.47 -20.46 26.29
C GLY A 24 -54.43 -21.61 26.63
N SER A 25 -54.10 -22.81 26.09
CA SER A 25 -54.43 -24.18 26.53
C SER A 25 -53.72 -25.16 25.57
N ALA A 26 -52.73 -25.97 25.98
CA ALA A 26 -52.78 -27.28 26.65
C ALA A 26 -53.20 -28.46 25.74
N SER A 27 -52.26 -29.33 25.33
CA SER A 27 -52.37 -30.82 25.40
C SER A 27 -51.17 -31.60 24.83
N THR A 28 -50.81 -32.64 25.59
CA THR A 28 -49.84 -33.76 25.50
C THR A 28 -49.63 -34.53 24.17
N SER A 29 -48.38 -34.98 23.89
CA SER A 29 -48.02 -36.38 23.51
C SER A 29 -46.48 -36.60 23.36
N LYS A 30 -46.02 -37.84 23.61
CA LYS A 30 -44.62 -38.33 23.72
C LYS A 30 -43.94 -38.62 22.34
N PRO A 31 -42.61 -38.92 22.28
CA PRO A 31 -41.70 -38.49 21.19
C PRO A 31 -41.44 -39.54 20.09
N PRO A 32 -40.92 -39.09 18.92
CA PRO A 32 -39.75 -39.73 18.30
C PRO A 32 -38.71 -38.64 17.93
N GLY A 33 -37.45 -38.70 18.34
CA GLY A 33 -36.56 -39.81 18.06
C GLY A 33 -36.06 -39.72 16.62
N LEU A 34 -34.93 -39.04 16.41
CA LEU A 34 -34.01 -39.20 15.27
C LEU A 34 -34.29 -38.61 13.87
N GLN A 35 -35.34 -37.79 13.62
CA GLN A 35 -35.44 -37.03 12.34
C GLN A 35 -35.34 -35.49 12.48
N VAL A 36 -35.56 -34.93 13.66
CA VAL A 36 -35.53 -33.48 13.89
C VAL A 36 -34.08 -32.93 13.95
N GLN A 37 -33.08 -33.78 14.19
CA GLN A 37 -31.69 -33.36 14.40
C GLN A 37 -30.93 -33.10 13.09
N LEU A 38 -31.29 -33.77 11.99
CA LEU A 38 -30.72 -33.51 10.65
C LEU A 38 -31.32 -32.26 9.98
N GLN A 39 -32.62 -31.99 10.19
CA GLN A 39 -33.27 -30.81 9.61
C GLN A 39 -32.88 -29.52 10.35
N HIS A 40 -32.65 -29.58 11.67
CA HIS A 40 -32.08 -28.44 12.42
C HIS A 40 -30.61 -28.17 12.09
N HIS A 41 -29.83 -29.18 11.68
CA HIS A 41 -28.46 -28.96 11.21
C HIS A 41 -28.45 -28.24 9.86
N HIS A 42 -29.27 -28.67 8.89
CA HIS A 42 -29.35 -27.98 7.60
C HIS A 42 -29.89 -26.53 7.71
N LEU A 43 -30.90 -26.28 8.56
CA LEU A 43 -31.41 -24.92 8.79
C LEU A 43 -30.42 -24.02 9.55
N LYS A 44 -29.62 -24.57 10.48
CA LYS A 44 -28.55 -23.82 11.13
C LYS A 44 -27.42 -23.49 10.15
N TYR A 45 -27.03 -24.41 9.27
CA TYR A 45 -26.00 -24.12 8.27
C TYR A 45 -26.47 -23.07 7.26
N SER A 46 -27.72 -23.11 6.80
CA SER A 46 -28.25 -22.08 5.90
C SER A 46 -28.42 -20.72 6.59
N LEU A 47 -28.86 -20.65 7.86
CA LEU A 47 -28.96 -19.40 8.62
C LEU A 47 -27.59 -18.83 9.02
N ILE A 48 -26.60 -19.67 9.31
CA ILE A 48 -25.20 -19.23 9.57
C ILE A 48 -24.56 -18.72 8.28
N GLN A 49 -24.82 -19.36 7.14
CA GLN A 49 -24.29 -18.93 5.85
C GLN A 49 -24.96 -17.62 5.38
N GLN A 50 -26.26 -17.47 5.60
CA GLN A 50 -27.01 -16.24 5.27
C GLN A 50 -26.68 -15.07 6.22
N ASN A 51 -26.43 -15.32 7.51
CA ASN A 51 -25.93 -14.31 8.44
C ASN A 51 -24.44 -13.98 8.21
N SER A 52 -23.61 -14.93 7.76
CA SER A 52 -22.22 -14.64 7.39
C SER A 52 -22.10 -13.84 6.09
N LEU A 53 -23.05 -14.03 5.16
CA LEU A 53 -23.19 -13.23 3.94
C LEU A 53 -23.76 -11.83 4.25
N SER A 54 -24.67 -11.70 5.23
CA SER A 54 -25.14 -10.40 5.69
C SER A 54 -24.09 -9.66 6.53
N ASP A 55 -23.31 -10.34 7.39
CA ASP A 55 -22.26 -9.71 8.19
C ASP A 55 -21.03 -9.32 7.36
N SER A 56 -20.69 -10.09 6.32
CA SER A 56 -19.67 -9.70 5.33
C SER A 56 -20.16 -8.56 4.44
N ALA A 57 -21.43 -8.55 4.03
CA ALA A 57 -22.03 -7.41 3.34
C ALA A 57 -22.15 -6.17 4.23
N GLN A 58 -22.46 -6.32 5.53
CA GLN A 58 -22.54 -5.24 6.50
C GLN A 58 -21.15 -4.71 6.88
N CYS A 59 -20.12 -5.58 6.92
CA CYS A 59 -18.72 -5.21 7.12
C CYS A 59 -18.17 -4.47 5.89
N TYR A 60 -18.52 -4.93 4.68
CA TYR A 60 -18.21 -4.25 3.41
C TYR A 60 -18.93 -2.90 3.30
N TYR A 61 -20.21 -2.82 3.67
CA TYR A 61 -20.96 -1.56 3.75
C TYR A 61 -20.41 -0.62 4.82
N ASN A 62 -20.02 -1.12 6.00
CA ASN A 62 -19.48 -0.31 7.08
C ASN A 62 -18.09 0.25 6.74
N THR A 63 -17.23 -0.54 6.09
CA THR A 63 -15.94 -0.04 5.55
C THR A 63 -16.15 0.92 4.38
N HIS A 64 -17.13 0.68 3.49
CA HIS A 64 -17.54 1.64 2.47
C HIS A 64 -18.05 2.95 3.08
N THR A 65 -18.85 2.93 4.15
CA THR A 65 -19.30 4.14 4.83
C THR A 65 -18.21 4.81 5.64
N LEU A 66 -17.21 4.10 6.15
CA LEU A 66 -16.05 4.69 6.84
C LEU A 66 -15.05 5.30 5.86
N LEU A 67 -14.80 4.66 4.72
CA LEU A 67 -13.98 5.20 3.64
C LEU A 67 -14.69 6.37 2.95
N ARG A 68 -16.00 6.23 2.68
CA ARG A 68 -16.85 7.33 2.18
C ARG A 68 -16.96 8.45 3.21
N ARG A 69 -17.03 8.17 4.53
CA ARG A 69 -16.95 9.22 5.56
C ARG A 69 -15.57 9.86 5.61
N ARG A 70 -14.47 9.12 5.45
CA ARG A 70 -13.12 9.71 5.41
C ARG A 70 -12.92 10.58 4.17
N ILE A 71 -13.41 10.14 3.01
CA ILE A 71 -13.37 10.89 1.75
C ILE A 71 -14.32 12.09 1.82
N LEU A 72 -15.55 11.93 2.32
CA LEU A 72 -16.50 13.03 2.50
C LEU A 72 -16.02 14.02 3.57
N CYS A 73 -15.49 13.58 4.72
CA CYS A 73 -14.89 14.50 5.70
C CYS A 73 -13.59 15.16 5.21
N ALA A 74 -12.89 14.56 4.24
CA ALA A 74 -11.77 15.20 3.55
C ALA A 74 -12.24 16.18 2.46
N LEU A 75 -13.44 15.98 1.90
CA LEU A 75 -14.12 16.92 0.99
C LEU A 75 -14.80 18.07 1.76
N ASP A 76 -15.20 17.85 3.01
CA ASP A 76 -15.90 18.80 3.90
C ASP A 76 -14.93 19.63 4.79
N SER A 77 -13.62 19.41 4.62
CA SER A 77 -12.60 20.30 5.19
C SER A 77 -12.39 21.43 4.20
N ASP A 78 -12.70 22.67 4.59
CA ASP A 78 -12.60 23.92 3.82
C ASP A 78 -11.16 24.29 3.36
N VAL A 79 -10.25 23.31 3.22
CA VAL A 79 -8.87 23.47 2.80
C VAL A 79 -8.66 22.76 1.46
N PRO A 80 -8.43 23.46 0.34
CA PRO A 80 -8.31 22.88 -1.01
C PRO A 80 -7.06 22.00 -1.26
N HIS A 81 -6.34 21.55 -0.23
CA HIS A 81 -4.95 21.08 -0.33
C HIS A 81 -4.62 19.66 0.20
N PRO A 82 -5.36 19.02 1.15
CA PRO A 82 -4.96 17.72 1.70
C PRO A 82 -5.07 16.55 0.72
N LEU A 83 -6.09 16.57 -0.15
CA LEU A 83 -6.39 15.47 -1.07
C LEU A 83 -5.33 15.31 -2.16
N HIS A 84 -4.78 16.41 -2.67
CA HIS A 84 -3.79 16.37 -3.75
C HIS A 84 -2.49 15.66 -3.33
N HIS A 85 -2.02 15.93 -2.11
CA HIS A 85 -0.80 15.29 -1.57
C HIS A 85 -0.98 13.79 -1.30
N GLN A 86 -2.14 13.38 -0.79
CA GLN A 86 -2.43 11.96 -0.55
C GLN A 86 -2.55 11.18 -1.86
N VAL A 87 -3.23 11.73 -2.87
CA VAL A 87 -3.35 11.12 -4.20
C VAL A 87 -1.98 10.99 -4.86
N GLN A 88 -1.10 11.98 -4.69
CA GLN A 88 0.29 11.91 -5.17
C GLN A 88 1.09 10.79 -4.49
N GLY A 89 0.97 10.63 -3.16
CA GLY A 89 1.59 9.52 -2.43
C GLY A 89 1.10 8.15 -2.91
N MET A 90 -0.21 8.01 -3.17
CA MET A 90 -0.79 6.77 -3.71
C MET A 90 -0.31 6.49 -5.14
N PHE A 91 -0.19 7.52 -5.98
CA PHE A 91 0.33 7.40 -7.35
C PHE A 91 1.79 6.95 -7.36
N THR A 92 2.59 7.51 -6.44
CA THR A 92 3.98 7.10 -6.20
C THR A 92 4.08 5.62 -5.83
N GLY A 93 3.22 5.16 -4.92
CA GLY A 93 3.16 3.75 -4.55
C GLY A 93 2.78 2.84 -5.72
N LEU A 94 1.84 3.27 -6.57
CA LEU A 94 1.37 2.49 -7.71
C LEU A 94 2.50 2.31 -8.73
N LEU A 95 3.17 3.41 -9.09
CA LEU A 95 4.31 3.38 -10.01
C LEU A 95 5.51 2.65 -9.41
N GLY A 96 5.77 2.84 -8.11
CA GLY A 96 6.82 2.13 -7.38
C GLY A 96 6.60 0.62 -7.44
N ASN A 97 5.42 0.13 -7.07
CA ASN A 97 5.08 -1.29 -7.13
C ASN A 97 5.11 -1.85 -8.56
N LEU A 98 4.64 -1.11 -9.56
CA LEU A 98 4.68 -1.53 -10.97
C LEU A 98 6.11 -1.61 -11.52
N SER A 99 6.97 -0.68 -11.11
CA SER A 99 8.38 -0.65 -11.49
C SER A 99 9.17 -1.76 -10.79
N LEU A 100 8.90 -2.00 -9.51
CA LEU A 100 9.48 -3.12 -8.75
C LEU A 100 9.00 -4.47 -9.29
N LEU A 101 7.74 -4.58 -9.70
CA LEU A 101 7.24 -5.76 -10.41
C LEU A 101 8.07 -6.04 -11.66
N SER A 102 8.42 -4.99 -12.41
CA SER A 102 9.28 -5.11 -13.59
C SER A 102 10.71 -5.55 -13.27
N TYR A 103 11.25 -5.05 -12.16
CA TYR A 103 12.55 -5.47 -11.64
C TYR A 103 12.55 -6.96 -11.25
N PHE A 104 11.57 -7.41 -10.48
CA PHE A 104 11.51 -8.79 -10.00
C PHE A 104 11.10 -9.80 -11.08
N ALA A 105 10.27 -9.39 -12.05
CA ALA A 105 9.95 -10.20 -13.23
C ALA A 105 11.21 -10.55 -14.04
N LYS A 106 12.14 -9.60 -14.17
CA LYS A 106 13.44 -9.79 -14.80
C LYS A 106 14.34 -10.75 -14.02
N LYS A 107 14.34 -10.64 -12.68
CA LYS A 107 15.09 -11.53 -11.79
C LYS A 107 14.44 -12.90 -11.56
N ARG A 108 13.22 -13.13 -12.07
CA ARG A 108 12.44 -14.37 -11.91
C ARG A 108 12.12 -14.72 -10.45
N GLU A 109 11.85 -13.71 -9.64
CA GLU A 109 11.59 -13.89 -8.21
C GLU A 109 10.10 -14.00 -7.90
N LYS A 110 9.58 -15.23 -7.78
CA LYS A 110 8.16 -15.53 -7.57
C LYS A 110 7.52 -14.76 -6.42
N GLU A 111 8.12 -14.86 -5.23
CA GLU A 111 7.56 -14.27 -4.01
C GLU A 111 7.46 -12.74 -4.13
N ALA A 112 8.50 -12.10 -4.64
CA ALA A 112 8.53 -10.65 -4.81
C ALA A 112 7.53 -10.19 -5.89
N ILE A 113 7.39 -10.93 -6.99
CA ILE A 113 6.38 -10.66 -8.02
C ILE A 113 4.97 -10.70 -7.44
N VAL A 114 4.66 -11.69 -6.60
CA VAL A 114 3.34 -11.79 -5.93
C VAL A 114 3.09 -10.58 -5.05
N VAL A 115 4.04 -10.23 -4.18
CA VAL A 115 3.93 -9.07 -3.28
C VAL A 115 3.70 -7.78 -4.06
N GLN A 116 4.48 -7.54 -5.11
CA GLN A 116 4.34 -6.32 -5.91
C GLN A 116 3.04 -6.29 -6.72
N THR A 117 2.59 -7.44 -7.22
CA THR A 117 1.30 -7.53 -7.91
C THR A 117 0.15 -7.19 -6.96
N LEU A 118 0.17 -7.73 -5.74
CA LEU A 118 -0.82 -7.39 -4.72
C LEU A 118 -0.79 -5.90 -4.38
N GLY A 119 0.40 -5.30 -4.31
CA GLY A 119 0.56 -3.85 -4.13
C GLY A 119 -0.05 -3.03 -5.28
N VAL A 120 0.19 -3.41 -6.53
CA VAL A 120 -0.39 -2.76 -7.72
C VAL A 120 -1.91 -2.88 -7.72
N VAL A 121 -2.44 -4.08 -7.53
CA VAL A 121 -3.89 -4.34 -7.56
C VAL A 121 -4.62 -3.62 -6.43
N SER A 122 -4.05 -3.65 -5.21
CA SER A 122 -4.65 -2.98 -4.05
C SER A 122 -4.71 -1.46 -4.25
N LEU A 123 -3.63 -0.85 -4.76
CA LEU A 123 -3.63 0.58 -5.05
C LEU A 123 -4.58 0.92 -6.20
N TYR A 124 -4.60 0.11 -7.26
CA TYR A 124 -5.54 0.33 -8.36
C TYR A 124 -7.01 0.30 -7.91
N ALA A 125 -7.38 -0.59 -6.99
CA ALA A 125 -8.71 -0.60 -6.39
C ALA A 125 -9.03 0.72 -5.67
N VAL A 126 -8.07 1.31 -4.97
CA VAL A 126 -8.23 2.65 -4.35
C VAL A 126 -8.41 3.73 -5.42
N PHE A 127 -7.64 3.71 -6.52
CA PHE A 127 -7.82 4.64 -7.63
C PHE A 127 -9.21 4.53 -8.28
N ALA A 128 -9.72 3.31 -8.44
CA ALA A 128 -11.09 3.09 -8.92
C ALA A 128 -12.13 3.69 -7.97
N GLN A 129 -11.96 3.50 -6.66
CA GLN A 129 -12.82 4.12 -5.64
C GLN A 129 -12.78 5.65 -5.68
N LEU A 130 -11.59 6.24 -5.85
CA LEU A 130 -11.43 7.70 -5.97
C LEU A 130 -12.11 8.24 -7.23
N SER A 131 -12.02 7.52 -8.35
CA SER A 131 -12.72 7.90 -9.58
C SER A 131 -14.24 7.77 -9.44
N MET A 132 -14.74 6.70 -8.81
CA MET A 132 -16.17 6.51 -8.53
C MET A 132 -16.72 7.55 -7.54
N ALA A 133 -15.87 8.06 -6.66
CA ALA A 133 -16.20 9.14 -5.73
C ALA A 133 -16.01 10.54 -6.34
N GLU A 134 -15.76 10.65 -7.64
CA GLU A 134 -15.51 11.89 -8.39
C GLU A 134 -14.32 12.72 -7.87
N ALA A 135 -13.47 12.12 -7.02
CA ALA A 135 -12.28 12.76 -6.46
C ALA A 135 -11.08 12.73 -7.42
N MET A 136 -11.12 11.89 -8.46
CA MET A 136 -10.12 11.80 -9.53
C MET A 136 -10.78 12.06 -10.89
N PRO A 137 -10.29 13.01 -11.70
CA PRO A 137 -10.82 13.23 -13.04
C PRO A 137 -10.69 11.99 -13.93
N LEU A 138 -11.77 11.65 -14.64
CA LEU A 138 -11.88 10.46 -15.49
C LEU A 138 -10.70 10.29 -16.48
N PRO A 139 -10.19 11.33 -17.16
CA PRO A 139 -9.06 11.16 -18.08
C PRO A 139 -7.81 10.60 -17.40
N TYR A 140 -7.48 11.08 -16.19
CA TYR A 140 -6.33 10.59 -15.44
C TYR A 140 -6.52 9.16 -14.97
N PHE A 141 -7.74 8.79 -14.57
CA PHE A 141 -8.06 7.42 -14.19
C PHE A 141 -7.92 6.46 -15.37
N VAL A 142 -8.41 6.84 -16.56
CA VAL A 142 -8.29 6.02 -17.78
C VAL A 142 -6.82 5.81 -18.16
N ILE A 143 -6.02 6.87 -18.18
CA ILE A 143 -4.57 6.78 -18.47
C ILE A 143 -3.89 5.85 -17.46
N THR A 144 -4.17 6.02 -16.17
CA THR A 144 -3.62 5.17 -15.10
C THR A 144 -4.00 3.70 -15.30
N SER A 145 -5.26 3.44 -15.66
CA SER A 145 -5.78 2.09 -15.92
C SER A 145 -5.06 1.42 -17.08
N VAL A 146 -4.83 2.16 -18.17
CA VAL A 146 -4.09 1.66 -19.34
C VAL A 146 -2.66 1.30 -18.96
N VAL A 147 -1.96 2.16 -18.21
CA VAL A 147 -0.57 1.90 -17.77
C VAL A 147 -0.51 0.69 -16.84
N VAL A 148 -1.42 0.58 -15.87
CA VAL A 148 -1.48 -0.56 -14.95
C VAL A 148 -1.78 -1.87 -15.68
N ALA A 149 -2.81 -1.89 -16.52
CA ALA A 149 -3.17 -3.08 -17.29
C ALA A 149 -2.02 -3.52 -18.21
N THR A 150 -1.44 -2.57 -18.96
CA THR A 150 -0.29 -2.83 -19.84
C THR A 150 0.89 -3.37 -19.03
N GLY A 151 1.20 -2.74 -17.90
CA GLY A 151 2.33 -3.14 -17.08
C GLY A 151 2.15 -4.51 -16.45
N LEU A 152 0.96 -4.84 -15.94
CA LEU A 152 0.68 -6.19 -15.43
C LEU A 152 0.85 -7.23 -16.56
N VAL A 153 0.23 -7.01 -17.71
CA VAL A 153 0.30 -7.94 -18.85
C VAL A 153 1.75 -8.15 -19.31
N LEU A 154 2.49 -7.07 -19.57
CA LEU A 154 3.88 -7.16 -20.05
C LEU A 154 4.80 -7.82 -19.02
N ASN A 155 4.61 -7.54 -17.73
CA ASN A 155 5.40 -8.18 -16.67
C ASN A 155 5.15 -9.68 -16.57
N PHE A 156 3.90 -10.13 -16.63
CA PHE A 156 3.58 -11.55 -16.61
C PHE A 156 4.05 -12.26 -17.89
N LEU A 157 3.82 -11.67 -19.08
CA LEU A 157 4.32 -12.23 -20.33
C LEU A 157 5.85 -12.35 -20.32
N ASN A 158 6.55 -11.33 -19.82
CA ASN A 158 7.99 -11.40 -19.65
C ASN A 158 8.40 -12.47 -18.65
N TYR A 159 7.70 -12.58 -17.51
CA TYR A 159 7.94 -13.60 -16.48
C TYR A 159 7.82 -15.03 -17.02
N PHE A 160 6.83 -15.31 -17.88
CA PHE A 160 6.66 -16.60 -18.54
C PHE A 160 7.56 -16.81 -19.76
N GLY A 161 8.37 -15.81 -20.14
CA GLY A 161 9.26 -15.90 -21.30
C GLY A 161 8.53 -15.82 -22.66
N LEU A 162 7.28 -15.34 -22.65
CA LEU A 162 6.43 -15.21 -23.83
C LEU A 162 6.61 -13.87 -24.56
N LEU A 163 7.37 -12.94 -23.97
CA LEU A 163 7.52 -11.58 -24.48
C LEU A 163 8.78 -11.42 -25.34
N ASN A 164 8.64 -10.75 -26.49
CA ASN A 164 9.76 -10.37 -27.33
C ASN A 164 10.71 -9.40 -26.60
N ALA A 165 12.02 -9.60 -26.75
CA ALA A 165 13.04 -8.78 -26.10
C ALA A 165 12.95 -7.28 -26.47
N GLY A 166 12.52 -6.94 -27.69
CA GLY A 166 12.30 -5.56 -28.12
C GLY A 166 11.13 -4.90 -27.38
N ILE A 167 10.02 -5.61 -27.21
CA ILE A 167 8.85 -5.10 -26.47
C ILE A 167 9.19 -4.92 -24.99
N TRP A 168 9.90 -5.89 -24.39
CA TRP A 168 10.36 -5.77 -23.01
C TRP A 168 11.30 -4.56 -22.82
N ARG A 169 12.27 -4.39 -23.72
CA ARG A 169 13.19 -3.24 -23.68
C ARG A 169 12.47 -1.90 -23.82
N PHE A 170 11.44 -1.83 -24.65
CA PHE A 170 10.61 -0.63 -24.77
C PHE A 170 9.85 -0.34 -23.48
N TRP A 171 9.28 -1.37 -22.84
CA TRP A 171 8.64 -1.24 -21.54
C TRP A 171 9.62 -0.78 -20.44
N GLU A 172 10.84 -1.34 -20.41
CA GLU A 172 11.89 -0.91 -19.49
C GLU A 172 12.23 0.58 -19.70
N ASP A 173 12.35 1.05 -20.94
CA ASP A 173 12.60 2.46 -21.24
C ASP A 173 11.43 3.34 -20.79
N PHE A 174 10.20 2.93 -21.09
CA PHE A 174 8.99 3.66 -20.70
C PHE A 174 8.92 3.84 -19.17
N ILE A 175 9.10 2.77 -18.40
CA ILE A 175 9.10 2.84 -16.93
C ILE A 175 10.28 3.66 -16.41
N THR A 176 11.45 3.59 -17.06
CA THR A 176 12.63 4.38 -16.66
C THR A 176 12.40 5.88 -16.84
N VAL A 177 11.94 6.30 -18.02
CA VAL A 177 11.64 7.72 -18.30
C VAL A 177 10.48 8.19 -17.42
N GLY A 178 9.42 7.38 -17.32
CA GLY A 178 8.26 7.66 -16.47
C GLY A 178 8.67 7.86 -15.01
N GLY A 179 9.37 6.89 -14.43
CA GLY A 179 9.85 6.98 -13.04
C GLY A 179 10.73 8.19 -12.78
N LEU A 180 11.71 8.44 -13.66
CA LEU A 180 12.67 9.55 -13.49
C LEU A 180 12.01 10.92 -13.63
N SER A 181 10.95 11.04 -14.45
CA SER A 181 10.18 12.27 -14.55
C SER A 181 9.29 12.49 -13.33
N VAL A 182 8.65 11.42 -12.84
CA VAL A 182 7.64 11.50 -11.79
C VAL A 182 8.28 11.70 -10.42
N LEU A 183 9.44 11.09 -10.14
CA LEU A 183 10.10 11.18 -8.83
C LEU A 183 10.42 12.65 -8.43
N PRO A 184 11.17 13.45 -9.21
CA PRO A 184 11.45 14.85 -8.86
C PRO A 184 10.20 15.70 -8.80
N GLN A 185 9.20 15.38 -9.63
CA GLN A 185 7.92 16.11 -9.63
C GLN A 185 7.16 15.90 -8.32
N ILE A 186 7.09 14.67 -7.82
CA ILE A 186 6.44 14.36 -6.53
C ILE A 186 7.24 14.96 -5.38
N MET A 187 8.57 14.86 -5.42
CA MET A 187 9.43 15.44 -4.40
C MET A 187 9.17 16.94 -4.26
N TRP A 188 9.09 17.65 -5.39
CA TRP A 188 8.77 19.06 -5.41
C TRP A 188 7.35 19.34 -4.92
N SER A 189 6.36 18.59 -5.43
CA SER A 189 4.96 18.84 -5.13
C SER A 189 4.62 18.58 -3.66
N THR A 190 5.34 17.67 -2.99
CA THR A 190 5.17 17.35 -1.55
C THR A 190 5.29 18.59 -0.67
N PHE A 191 6.11 19.57 -1.05
CA PHE A 191 6.34 20.77 -0.24
C PHE A 191 5.47 21.97 -0.66
N VAL A 192 4.56 21.83 -1.62
CA VAL A 192 3.59 22.89 -1.97
C VAL A 192 2.58 23.07 -0.82
N PRO A 193 2.27 24.30 -0.37
CA PRO A 193 2.59 25.61 -0.98
C PRO A 193 3.86 26.31 -0.45
N TYR A 194 4.67 25.67 0.39
CA TYR A 194 5.93 26.27 0.88
C TYR A 194 6.96 26.50 -0.23
N ILE A 195 6.83 25.75 -1.32
CA ILE A 195 7.57 25.91 -2.57
C ILE A 195 6.56 26.24 -3.68
N PRO A 196 6.93 27.06 -4.69
CA PRO A 196 6.04 27.39 -5.79
C PRO A 196 5.56 26.13 -6.53
N ASN A 197 4.27 26.11 -6.87
CA ASN A 197 3.72 25.08 -7.74
C ASN A 197 4.41 25.17 -9.10
N SER A 198 5.07 24.08 -9.51
CA SER A 198 5.82 24.02 -10.76
C SER A 198 5.89 22.59 -11.27
N ILE A 199 5.79 22.45 -12.59
CA ILE A 199 6.00 21.19 -13.32
C ILE A 199 7.44 21.05 -13.83
N LEU A 200 8.28 22.07 -13.63
CA LEU A 200 9.63 22.14 -14.16
C LEU A 200 10.54 20.98 -13.70
N PRO A 201 10.52 20.55 -12.42
CA PRO A 201 11.37 19.43 -11.99
C PRO A 201 11.08 18.15 -12.76
N GLY A 202 9.81 17.83 -12.98
CA GLY A 202 9.41 16.66 -13.76
C GLY A 202 9.76 16.78 -15.23
N VAL A 203 9.52 17.94 -15.84
CA VAL A 203 9.84 18.19 -17.26
C VAL A 203 11.34 18.10 -17.51
N PHE A 204 12.16 18.72 -16.66
CA PHE A 204 13.61 18.66 -16.80
C PHE A 204 14.13 17.22 -16.67
N ALA A 205 13.67 16.49 -15.65
CA ALA A 205 14.05 15.10 -15.45
C ALA A 205 13.57 14.18 -16.58
N PHE A 206 12.38 14.44 -17.13
CA PHE A 206 11.87 13.76 -18.33
C PHE A 206 12.81 13.94 -19.52
N LEU A 207 13.20 15.18 -19.83
CA LEU A 207 14.09 15.48 -20.97
C LEU A 207 15.45 14.81 -20.79
N VAL A 208 16.04 14.87 -19.60
CA VAL A 208 17.31 14.21 -19.29
C VAL A 208 17.20 12.69 -19.43
N ALA A 209 16.14 12.09 -18.88
CA ALA A 209 15.90 10.66 -18.97
C ALA A 209 15.71 10.20 -20.42
N LEU A 210 14.95 10.96 -21.20
CA LEU A 210 14.71 10.69 -22.62
C LEU A 210 16.02 10.73 -23.42
N VAL A 211 16.84 11.77 -23.21
CA VAL A 211 18.15 11.90 -23.84
C VAL A 211 19.07 10.73 -23.44
N ALA A 212 19.12 10.37 -22.16
CA ALA A 212 19.95 9.26 -21.67
C ALA A 212 19.53 7.92 -22.29
N VAL A 213 18.23 7.64 -22.36
CA VAL A 213 17.70 6.42 -22.98
C VAL A 213 17.98 6.40 -24.49
N ILE A 214 17.73 7.51 -25.21
CA ILE A 214 18.04 7.59 -26.64
C ILE A 214 19.53 7.36 -26.90
N MET A 215 20.43 7.98 -26.12
CA MET A 215 21.86 7.75 -26.24
C MET A 215 22.26 6.30 -25.95
N ALA A 216 21.59 5.63 -25.00
CA ALA A 216 21.79 4.21 -24.72
C ALA A 216 21.37 3.34 -25.91
N ARG A 217 20.25 3.68 -26.57
CA ARG A 217 19.73 2.94 -27.72
C ARG A 217 20.54 3.17 -28.99
N LEU A 218 21.10 4.36 -29.18
CA LEU A 218 22.00 4.68 -30.29
C LEU A 218 23.41 4.10 -30.12
N GLY A 219 23.69 3.40 -29.01
CA GLY A 219 25.03 2.85 -28.74
C GLY A 219 26.10 3.91 -28.50
N LYS A 220 25.69 5.16 -28.19
CA LYS A 220 26.61 6.28 -27.92
C LYS A 220 27.14 6.27 -26.48
N LEU A 221 26.50 5.51 -25.59
CA LEU A 221 26.96 5.31 -24.22
C LEU A 221 27.94 4.14 -24.14
N SER A 222 28.94 4.27 -23.25
CA SER A 222 29.83 3.17 -22.89
C SER A 222 29.06 2.01 -22.28
N ALA A 223 29.65 0.81 -22.25
CA ALA A 223 29.03 -0.36 -21.60
C ALA A 223 28.65 -0.08 -20.12
N LYS A 224 29.48 0.70 -19.41
CA LYS A 224 29.17 1.18 -18.05
C LYS A 224 27.94 2.11 -18.04
N GLY A 225 27.83 3.02 -19.01
CA GLY A 225 26.69 3.92 -19.15
C GLY A 225 25.38 3.18 -19.44
N ILE A 226 25.40 2.16 -20.31
CA ILE A 226 24.24 1.32 -20.59
C ILE A 226 23.81 0.55 -19.33
N LYS A 227 24.77 -0.02 -18.59
CA LYS A 227 24.50 -0.69 -17.31
C LYS A 227 23.91 0.27 -16.27
N PHE A 228 24.41 1.51 -16.22
CA PHE A 228 23.90 2.55 -15.34
C PHE A 228 22.45 2.94 -15.65
N VAL A 229 22.13 3.20 -16.93
CA VAL A 229 20.75 3.48 -17.37
C VAL A 229 19.83 2.29 -17.06
N GLY A 230 20.30 1.05 -17.24
CA GLY A 230 19.54 -0.13 -16.85
C GLY A 230 19.30 -0.25 -15.33
N ALA A 231 20.25 0.20 -14.51
CA ALA A 231 20.13 0.18 -13.05
C ALA A 231 19.25 1.32 -12.50
N ILE A 232 19.21 2.46 -13.20
CA ILE A 232 18.49 3.66 -12.73
C ILE A 232 17.00 3.40 -12.56
N SER A 233 16.41 2.53 -13.39
CA SER A 233 15.00 2.15 -13.31
C SER A 233 14.63 1.53 -11.96
N GLY A 234 15.42 0.54 -11.52
CA GLY A 234 15.21 -0.13 -10.22
C GLY A 234 15.44 0.83 -9.04
N TRP A 235 16.47 1.67 -9.12
CA TRP A 235 16.74 2.68 -8.10
C TRP A 235 15.62 3.71 -8.02
N THR A 236 15.10 4.16 -9.16
CA THR A 236 14.00 5.12 -9.23
C THR A 236 12.73 4.51 -8.62
N ALA A 237 12.43 3.25 -8.91
CA ALA A 237 11.34 2.51 -8.28
C ALA A 237 11.48 2.49 -6.75
N THR A 238 12.70 2.22 -6.29
CA THR A 238 13.04 2.18 -4.86
C THR A 238 12.88 3.56 -4.22
N LEU A 239 13.35 4.62 -4.87
CA LEU A 239 13.24 6.00 -4.38
C LEU A 239 11.79 6.49 -4.36
N LEU A 240 10.98 6.15 -5.37
CA LEU A 240 9.53 6.41 -5.35
C LEU A 240 8.89 5.73 -4.13
N PHE A 241 9.18 4.45 -3.92
CA PHE A 241 8.70 3.72 -2.76
C PHE A 241 9.16 4.34 -1.42
N MET A 242 10.42 4.79 -1.34
CA MET A 242 10.97 5.49 -0.18
C MET A 242 10.36 6.87 0.04
N TRP A 243 9.87 7.54 -1.01
CA TRP A 243 9.27 8.87 -0.90
C TRP A 243 7.86 8.85 -0.32
N MET A 244 7.11 7.75 -0.50
CA MET A 244 5.77 7.56 0.05
C MET A 244 5.68 7.94 1.55
N PRO A 245 6.49 7.38 2.48
CA PRO A 245 6.44 7.78 3.89
C PRO A 245 6.76 9.25 4.13
N ILE A 246 7.66 9.85 3.35
CA ILE A 246 8.02 11.26 3.52
C ILE A 246 6.79 12.14 3.24
N SER A 247 6.08 11.89 2.15
CA SER A 247 4.87 12.64 1.80
C SER A 247 3.77 12.50 2.86
N GLN A 248 3.59 11.29 3.40
CA GLN A 248 2.63 11.02 4.46
C GLN A 248 3.03 11.72 5.77
N MET A 249 4.28 11.60 6.19
CA MET A 249 4.80 12.23 7.41
C MET A 249 4.73 13.76 7.32
N TRP A 250 5.06 14.34 6.16
CA TRP A 250 4.93 15.76 5.92
C TRP A 250 3.48 16.24 6.08
N THR A 251 2.53 15.54 5.46
CA THR A 251 1.10 15.84 5.56
C THR A 251 0.60 15.73 7.01
N ASN A 252 1.07 14.73 7.74
CA ASN A 252 0.76 14.50 9.15
C ASN A 252 1.40 15.56 10.06
N PHE A 253 2.60 16.04 9.74
CA PHE A 253 3.26 17.10 10.47
C PHE A 253 2.50 18.42 10.35
N LEU A 254 2.01 18.74 9.15
CA LEU A 254 1.20 19.94 8.91
C LEU A 254 -0.19 19.85 9.53
N ASN A 255 -0.78 18.65 9.58
CA ASN A 255 -2.11 18.41 10.12
C ASN A 255 -2.08 17.22 11.11
N PRO A 256 -1.71 17.45 12.38
CA PRO A 256 -1.52 16.39 13.36
C PRO A 256 -2.75 15.50 13.61
N ASP A 257 -3.96 16.00 13.38
CA ASP A 257 -5.18 15.20 13.53
C ASP A 257 -5.28 14.04 12.53
N ASN A 258 -4.57 14.10 11.40
CA ASN A 258 -4.51 13.00 10.44
C ASN A 258 -3.88 11.74 11.04
N ILE A 259 -2.98 11.89 12.02
CA ILE A 259 -2.27 10.78 12.66
C ILE A 259 -3.25 9.86 13.40
N LYS A 260 -4.30 10.42 14.00
CA LYS A 260 -5.35 9.63 14.67
C LYS A 260 -6.15 8.76 13.69
N GLY A 261 -6.14 9.12 12.41
CA GLY A 261 -6.75 8.35 11.33
C GLY A 261 -5.92 7.15 10.89
N LEU A 262 -4.64 7.06 11.25
CA LEU A 262 -3.78 5.94 10.90
C LEU A 262 -4.05 4.72 11.79
N SER A 263 -4.17 3.56 11.14
CA SER A 263 -4.31 2.29 11.85
C SER A 263 -2.95 1.83 12.37
N ALA A 264 -2.81 1.73 13.69
CA ALA A 264 -1.62 1.19 14.35
C ALA A 264 -1.27 -0.22 13.86
N PHE A 265 -2.29 -1.05 13.64
CA PHE A 265 -2.12 -2.40 13.11
C PHE A 265 -1.61 -2.39 11.67
N SER A 266 -2.09 -1.47 10.84
CA SER A 266 -1.60 -1.33 9.47
C SER A 266 -0.15 -0.86 9.44
N MET A 267 0.26 0.05 10.33
CA MET A 267 1.66 0.48 10.44
C MET A 267 2.57 -0.64 10.97
N LEU A 268 2.08 -1.47 11.90
CA LEU A 268 2.79 -2.66 12.37
C LEU A 268 2.94 -3.71 11.26
N LEU A 269 1.89 -3.99 10.50
CA LEU A 269 1.97 -4.88 9.34
C LEU A 269 2.90 -4.32 8.27
N ALA A 270 2.90 -3.02 8.03
CA ALA A 270 3.83 -2.37 7.12
C ALA A 270 5.28 -2.51 7.61
N MET A 271 5.53 -2.33 8.90
CA MET A 271 6.84 -2.55 9.51
C MET A 271 7.30 -4.01 9.33
N ILE A 272 6.45 -4.98 9.71
CA ILE A 272 6.78 -6.40 9.64
C ILE A 272 6.96 -6.84 8.18
N GLY A 273 6.02 -6.51 7.29
CA GLY A 273 6.05 -6.93 5.89
C GLY A 273 7.31 -6.45 5.17
N ASN A 274 7.71 -5.19 5.36
CA ASN A 274 8.96 -4.68 4.81
C ASN A 274 10.19 -5.25 5.54
N GLY A 275 10.11 -5.41 6.86
CA GLY A 275 11.17 -6.00 7.68
C GLY A 275 11.52 -7.43 7.26
N LEU A 276 10.51 -8.24 6.92
CA LEU A 276 10.69 -9.62 6.45
C LEU A 276 11.45 -9.71 5.12
N MET A 277 11.52 -8.63 4.34
CA MET A 277 12.28 -8.58 3.08
C MET A 277 13.77 -8.29 3.28
N ILE A 278 14.15 -7.74 4.44
CA ILE A 278 15.54 -7.34 4.76
C ILE A 278 16.51 -8.53 4.74
N PRO A 279 16.25 -9.69 5.39
CA PRO A 279 17.20 -10.80 5.40
C PRO A 279 17.51 -11.29 4.00
N ARG A 280 16.47 -11.39 3.16
CA ARG A 280 16.61 -11.84 1.78
C ARG A 280 17.49 -10.88 0.98
N ALA A 281 17.23 -9.57 1.09
CA ALA A 281 18.00 -8.55 0.38
C ALA A 281 19.46 -8.53 0.82
N LEU A 282 19.70 -8.66 2.11
CA LEU A 282 21.04 -8.75 2.70
C LEU A 282 21.79 -9.99 2.20
N PHE A 283 21.14 -11.16 2.27
CA PHE A 283 21.73 -12.45 1.93
C PHE A 283 22.21 -12.49 0.48
N ILE A 284 21.40 -12.03 -0.47
CA ILE A 284 21.78 -12.03 -1.90
C ILE A 284 22.57 -10.79 -2.33
N ARG A 285 22.99 -9.93 -1.38
CA ARG A 285 23.73 -8.68 -1.62
C ARG A 285 23.00 -7.70 -2.55
N ASP A 286 21.68 -7.63 -2.45
CA ASP A 286 20.86 -6.66 -3.20
C ASP A 286 20.76 -5.36 -2.41
N PHE A 287 21.79 -4.50 -2.57
CA PHE A 287 21.88 -3.22 -1.86
C PHE A 287 20.65 -2.33 -2.09
N MET A 288 20.20 -2.22 -3.34
CA MET A 288 19.05 -1.42 -3.71
C MET A 288 17.80 -1.87 -2.95
N TRP A 289 17.50 -3.18 -2.98
CA TRP A 289 16.32 -3.71 -2.32
C TRP A 289 16.43 -3.67 -0.79
N PHE A 290 17.64 -3.86 -0.26
CA PHE A 290 17.93 -3.74 1.17
C PHE A 290 17.64 -2.33 1.66
N THR A 291 18.10 -1.30 0.93
CA THR A 291 17.83 0.10 1.25
C THR A 291 16.33 0.39 1.25
N GLY A 292 15.59 -0.02 0.21
CA GLY A 292 14.15 0.19 0.13
C GLY A 292 13.37 -0.49 1.25
N SER A 293 13.66 -1.77 1.52
CA SER A 293 12.97 -2.56 2.55
C SER A 293 13.27 -2.04 3.96
N THR A 294 14.53 -1.69 4.23
CA THR A 294 14.95 -1.11 5.52
C THR A 294 14.30 0.26 5.72
N TRP A 295 14.31 1.12 4.70
CA TRP A 295 13.68 2.43 4.76
C TRP A 295 12.18 2.32 5.04
N ALA A 296 11.46 1.46 4.33
CA ALA A 296 10.02 1.29 4.55
C ALA A 296 9.72 0.67 5.93
N SER A 297 10.52 -0.29 6.39
CA SER A 297 10.37 -0.83 7.75
C SER A 297 10.56 0.26 8.81
N LEU A 298 11.59 1.10 8.68
CA LEU A 298 11.97 2.12 9.67
C LEU A 298 11.10 3.38 9.61
N PHE A 299 10.83 3.93 8.43
CA PHE A 299 10.14 5.21 8.28
C PHE A 299 8.66 5.05 7.99
N TYR A 300 8.27 4.16 7.08
CA TYR A 300 6.86 3.93 6.75
C TYR A 300 6.13 3.16 7.85
N GLY A 301 6.72 2.08 8.36
CA GLY A 301 6.15 1.31 9.46
C GLY A 301 6.44 1.96 10.81
N TYR A 302 7.68 1.82 11.28
CA TYR A 302 8.06 2.21 12.64
C TYR A 302 7.96 3.71 12.92
N GLY A 303 8.36 4.57 11.98
CA GLY A 303 8.26 6.03 12.12
C GLY A 303 6.82 6.48 12.38
N ASN A 304 5.84 5.93 11.66
CA ASN A 304 4.43 6.22 11.92
C ASN A 304 3.95 5.65 13.26
N ILE A 305 4.48 4.52 13.73
CA ILE A 305 4.21 4.00 15.09
C ILE A 305 4.75 4.96 16.16
N VAL A 306 5.95 5.51 15.98
CA VAL A 306 6.52 6.55 16.87
C VAL A 306 5.61 7.78 16.90
N CYS A 307 5.15 8.25 15.74
CA CYS A 307 4.19 9.37 15.67
C CYS A 307 2.89 9.03 16.42
N LEU A 308 2.29 7.86 16.17
CA LEU A 308 1.08 7.43 16.87
C LEU A 308 1.26 7.40 18.39
N TYR A 309 2.41 6.97 18.88
CA TYR A 309 2.73 6.98 20.31
C TYR A 309 2.85 8.41 20.84
N TRP A 310 3.60 9.27 20.15
CA TRP A 310 3.79 10.67 20.52
C TRP A 310 2.46 11.44 20.61
N PHE A 311 1.51 11.14 19.72
CA PHE A 311 0.17 11.73 19.70
C PHE A 311 -0.85 10.96 20.56
N ASN A 312 -0.39 10.13 21.51
CA ASN A 312 -1.21 9.37 22.45
C ASN A 312 -2.32 8.52 21.78
N SER A 313 -2.08 8.03 20.57
CA SER A 313 -3.04 7.23 19.79
C SER A 313 -2.87 5.72 19.99
N ILE A 314 -1.77 5.28 20.61
CA ILE A 314 -1.46 3.87 20.92
C ILE A 314 -0.93 3.73 22.34
N SER A 315 -1.03 2.54 22.91
CA SER A 315 -0.54 2.25 24.26
C SER A 315 0.99 2.13 24.31
N LYS A 316 1.56 2.33 25.50
CA LYS A 316 3.00 2.17 25.75
C LYS A 316 3.47 0.75 25.50
N GLU A 317 2.66 -0.25 25.86
CA GLU A 317 2.96 -1.67 25.69
C GLU A 317 3.07 -2.02 24.21
N PHE A 318 2.13 -1.54 23.38
CA PHE A 318 2.19 -1.74 21.94
C PHE A 318 3.44 -1.12 21.34
N PHE A 319 3.75 0.13 21.72
CA PHE A 319 4.94 0.82 21.26
C PHE A 319 6.22 0.05 21.61
N LEU A 320 6.38 -0.32 22.88
CA LEU A 320 7.56 -1.07 23.35
C LEU A 320 7.69 -2.44 22.66
N ALA A 321 6.59 -3.16 22.47
CA ALA A 321 6.59 -4.44 21.78
C ALA A 321 7.02 -4.30 20.31
N ALA A 322 6.50 -3.29 19.60
CA ALA A 322 6.88 -3.01 18.21
C ALA A 322 8.37 -2.64 18.10
N THR A 323 8.86 -1.78 19.00
CA THR A 323 10.28 -1.37 19.06
C THR A 323 11.20 -2.55 19.33
N ALA A 324 10.89 -3.34 20.36
CA ALA A 324 11.68 -4.51 20.72
C ALA A 324 11.70 -5.54 19.58
N GLY A 325 10.52 -5.82 18.98
CA GLY A 325 10.41 -6.73 17.85
C GLY A 325 11.26 -6.31 16.65
N LEU A 326 11.24 -5.02 16.30
CA LEU A 326 12.05 -4.49 15.20
C LEU A 326 13.55 -4.60 15.47
N ILE A 327 14.01 -4.19 16.66
CA ILE A 327 15.43 -4.24 17.02
C ILE A 327 15.92 -5.69 17.04
N LEU A 328 15.15 -6.60 17.66
CA LEU A 328 15.48 -8.02 17.69
C LEU A 328 15.51 -8.63 16.28
N TRP A 329 14.58 -8.26 15.41
CA TRP A 329 14.54 -8.74 14.03
C TRP A 329 15.75 -8.30 13.21
N ILE A 330 16.11 -7.01 13.27
CA ILE A 330 17.29 -6.47 12.57
C ILE A 330 18.56 -7.10 13.11
N GLY A 331 18.70 -7.17 14.44
CA GLY A 331 19.86 -7.78 15.09
C GLY A 331 20.03 -9.26 14.72
N MET A 332 18.95 -10.03 14.76
CA MET A 332 18.94 -11.44 14.35
C MET A 332 19.29 -11.60 12.87
N THR A 333 18.78 -10.72 12.01
CA THR A 333 19.06 -10.74 10.57
C THR A 333 20.56 -10.57 10.28
N LEU A 334 21.18 -9.54 10.88
CA LEU A 334 22.61 -9.26 10.70
C LEU A 334 23.47 -10.38 11.26
N TRP A 335 23.10 -10.92 12.43
CA TRP A 335 23.85 -12.00 13.06
C TRP A 335 23.78 -13.30 12.25
N ARG A 336 22.60 -13.68 11.77
CA ARG A 336 22.42 -14.89 10.95
C ARG A 336 23.13 -14.79 9.62
N ASP A 337 23.11 -13.63 8.97
CA ASP A 337 23.86 -13.44 7.73
C ASP A 337 25.37 -13.60 7.96
N ALA A 338 25.91 -12.96 9.01
CA ALA A 338 27.32 -13.09 9.36
C ALA A 338 27.73 -14.54 9.69
N ASP A 339 26.88 -15.28 10.40
CA ASP A 339 27.10 -16.70 10.72
C ASP A 339 27.18 -17.56 9.44
N VAL A 340 26.26 -17.36 8.50
CA VAL A 340 26.24 -18.12 7.23
C VAL A 340 27.47 -17.83 6.36
N TYR A 341 27.93 -16.58 6.34
CA TYR A 341 29.12 -16.17 5.58
C TYR A 341 30.45 -16.32 6.35
N GLY A 342 30.41 -16.78 7.61
CA GLY A 342 31.59 -16.95 8.46
C GLY A 342 32.29 -15.64 8.83
N TYR A 343 31.57 -14.52 8.87
CA TYR A 343 32.13 -13.22 9.22
C TYR A 343 32.34 -13.07 10.72
N ASN A 344 33.46 -12.44 11.09
CA ASN A 344 33.80 -12.14 12.50
C ASN A 344 32.85 -11.10 13.15
N SER A 345 32.04 -10.39 12.37
CA SER A 345 31.15 -9.33 12.86
C SER A 345 29.88 -9.20 11.99
N PRO A 346 28.71 -8.97 12.61
CA PRO A 346 27.47 -8.63 11.89
C PRO A 346 27.57 -7.37 11.02
N PHE A 347 28.48 -6.46 11.35
CA PHE A 347 28.71 -5.25 10.55
C PHE A 347 29.48 -5.52 9.25
N THR A 348 30.22 -6.63 9.18
CA THR A 348 30.89 -7.05 7.95
C THR A 348 29.85 -7.34 6.86
N SER A 349 28.71 -7.95 7.20
CA SER A 349 27.61 -8.15 6.27
C SER A 349 27.13 -6.85 5.61
N LEU A 350 27.01 -5.77 6.39
CA LEU A 350 26.63 -4.45 5.87
C LEU A 350 27.72 -3.84 5.00
N LYS A 351 28.99 -4.00 5.39
CA LYS A 351 30.12 -3.51 4.61
C LYS A 351 30.14 -4.16 3.22
N GLU A 352 30.06 -5.48 3.17
CA GLU A 352 30.10 -6.29 1.95
C GLU A 352 28.90 -6.01 1.03
N LEU A 353 27.73 -5.73 1.62
CA LEU A 353 26.56 -5.28 0.87
C LEU A 353 26.81 -3.94 0.15
N VAL A 354 27.51 -3.00 0.79
CA VAL A 354 27.79 -1.67 0.24
C VAL A 354 28.98 -1.69 -0.72
N SER A 355 30.04 -2.45 -0.40
CA SER A 355 31.24 -2.57 -1.25
C SER A 355 30.99 -3.42 -2.50
N GLY A 356 30.03 -4.36 -2.46
CA GLY A 356 29.78 -5.31 -3.54
C GLY A 356 30.97 -6.22 -3.84
N SER A 357 31.87 -6.36 -2.86
CA SER A 357 33.14 -7.09 -2.92
C SER A 357 33.31 -7.87 -1.63
#